data_AF-A0A9Q4HPV7-F1
#
_entry.id   AF-A0A9Q4HPV7-F1
#
_cell.length_a   1.000
_cell.length_b   1.000
_cell.length_c   1.000
_cell.angle_alpha   90.00
_cell.angle_beta   90.00
_cell.angle_gamma   90.00
#
_symmetry.space_group_name_H-M   'P 1'
#
loop_
_entity.id
_entity.type
_entity.pdbx_description
1 polymer ?
#
loop_
_entity_poly.entity_id
_entity_poly.type
_entity_poly.pdbx_seq_one_letter_code
_entity_poly.pdbx_strand_id
1 'polypeptide(L)'
;MIIMEYTFEFRRDTLGYLRIVLPTELEYFSDFIEDIVSLDEADEYLNIVQEVLDGSSEEYEIQLNTTIAYIKKDQTVVKHLYTESENDTSSMETEKFKNLMLVWRDKILQRYKSDD
;
A
#
# COMPACT_ATOMS: atom_id res chain seq x y z
N MET A 1 16.87 2.32 -10.41
CA MET A 1 17.11 1.58 -9.14
C MET A 1 16.42 2.37 -8.05
N ILE A 2 15.22 1.95 -7.64
CA ILE A 2 14.52 2.58 -6.53
C ILE A 2 15.16 2.01 -5.26
N ILE A 3 15.85 2.84 -4.50
CA ILE A 3 16.41 2.42 -3.21
C ILE A 3 15.27 2.55 -2.21
N MET A 4 14.69 1.43 -1.81
CA MET A 4 13.70 1.41 -0.73
C MET A 4 14.45 1.41 0.61
N GLU A 5 14.20 2.42 1.43
CA GLU A 5 14.86 2.59 2.74
C GLU A 5 14.28 1.68 3.84
N TYR A 6 13.27 0.87 3.52
CA TYR A 6 12.64 -0.08 4.44
C TYR A 6 12.63 -1.48 3.85
N THR A 7 12.81 -2.47 4.72
CA THR A 7 12.80 -3.89 4.36
C THR A 7 11.36 -4.40 4.32
N PHE A 8 11.01 -5.11 3.27
CA PHE A 8 9.78 -5.89 3.18
C PHE A 8 10.13 -7.30 2.70
N GLU A 9 9.24 -8.24 3.00
CA GLU A 9 9.35 -9.60 2.51
C GLU A 9 8.02 -10.05 1.89
N PHE A 10 8.10 -11.01 0.97
CA PHE A 10 6.94 -11.71 0.48
C PHE A 10 6.85 -13.07 1.15
N ARG A 11 5.67 -13.43 1.64
CA ARG A 11 5.38 -14.74 2.23
C ARG A 11 4.06 -15.25 1.72
N ARG A 12 3.91 -16.57 1.64
CA ARG A 12 2.60 -17.18 1.41
C ARG A 12 1.90 -17.41 2.74
N ASP A 13 0.62 -17.05 2.82
CA ASP A 13 -0.20 -17.38 3.99
C ASP A 13 -0.64 -18.86 3.98
N THR A 14 -1.39 -19.26 5.00
CA THR A 14 -1.90 -20.64 5.14
C THR A 14 -2.88 -21.05 4.05
N LEU A 15 -3.45 -20.09 3.31
CA LEU A 15 -4.32 -20.31 2.15
C LEU A 15 -3.54 -20.30 0.83
N GLY A 16 -2.23 -20.06 0.89
CA GLY A 16 -1.33 -20.00 -0.26
C GLY A 16 -1.28 -18.64 -0.94
N TYR A 17 -1.95 -17.60 -0.42
CA TYR A 17 -1.92 -16.27 -1.02
C TYR A 17 -0.58 -15.59 -0.75
N LEU A 18 0.01 -14.97 -1.77
CA LEU A 18 1.17 -14.11 -1.57
C LEU A 18 0.77 -12.86 -0.78
N ARG A 19 1.53 -12.59 0.28
CA ARG A 19 1.38 -11.48 1.23
C ARG A 19 2.64 -10.63 1.22
N ILE A 20 2.50 -9.33 1.51
CA ILE A 20 3.63 -8.43 1.71
C ILE A 20 3.72 -8.10 3.20
N VAL A 21 4.87 -8.39 3.80
CA VAL A 21 5.08 -8.14 5.23
C VAL A 21 6.03 -6.97 5.37
N LEU A 22 5.52 -5.88 5.93
CA LEU A 22 6.27 -4.69 6.31
C LEU A 22 6.64 -4.73 7.80
N PRO A 23 7.59 -3.89 8.26
CA PRO A 23 7.86 -3.71 9.68
C PRO A 23 6.59 -3.24 10.41
N THR A 24 6.47 -3.56 11.71
CA THR A 24 5.28 -3.24 12.52
C THR A 24 4.84 -1.77 12.44
N GLU A 25 5.79 -0.84 12.33
CA GLU A 25 5.52 0.61 12.18
C GLU A 25 4.73 0.95 10.90
N LEU A 26 4.78 0.07 9.90
CA LEU A 26 4.19 0.22 8.57
C LEU A 26 3.12 -0.85 8.30
N GLU A 27 2.64 -1.57 9.31
CA GLU A 27 1.74 -2.73 9.12
C GLU A 27 0.43 -2.36 8.39
N TYR A 28 -0.12 -1.17 8.60
CA TYR A 28 -1.35 -0.77 7.90
C TYR A 28 -1.14 -0.49 6.41
N PHE A 29 0.09 -0.24 5.97
CA PHE A 29 0.38 -0.23 4.53
C PHE A 29 0.34 -1.63 3.94
N SER A 30 0.70 -2.68 4.69
CA SER A 30 0.51 -4.05 4.25
C SER A 30 -0.98 -4.35 4.09
N ASP A 31 -1.79 -4.02 5.10
CA ASP A 31 -3.25 -4.23 5.04
C ASP A 31 -3.89 -3.49 3.86
N PHE A 32 -3.56 -2.20 3.67
CA PHE A 32 -4.08 -1.39 2.57
C PHE A 32 -3.68 -1.95 1.20
N ILE A 33 -2.40 -2.26 1.00
CA ILE A 33 -1.90 -2.71 -0.31
C ILE A 33 -2.43 -4.10 -0.66
N GLU A 34 -2.59 -4.96 0.34
CA GLU A 34 -3.15 -6.29 0.10
C GLU A 34 -4.63 -6.29 -0.27
N ASP A 35 -5.36 -5.20 -0.04
CA ASP A 35 -6.72 -5.01 -0.53
C ASP A 35 -6.76 -4.60 -2.02
N ILE A 36 -5.62 -4.23 -2.61
CA ILE A 36 -5.49 -3.96 -4.06
C ILE A 36 -5.31 -5.30 -4.79
N VAL A 37 -6.36 -5.80 -5.44
CA VAL A 37 -6.43 -7.17 -5.94
C VAL A 37 -6.38 -7.29 -7.46
N SER A 38 -6.43 -6.17 -8.19
CA SER A 38 -6.37 -6.14 -9.66
C SER A 38 -5.34 -5.14 -10.18
N LEU A 39 -4.84 -5.39 -11.40
CA LEU A 39 -3.93 -4.46 -12.08
C LEU A 39 -4.63 -3.12 -12.37
N ASP A 40 -5.92 -3.15 -12.70
CA ASP A 40 -6.70 -1.94 -13.00
C ASP A 40 -6.82 -1.05 -11.76
N GLU A 41 -7.15 -1.61 -10.58
CA GLU A 41 -7.15 -0.85 -9.31
C GLU A 41 -5.76 -0.31 -8.97
N ALA A 42 -4.71 -1.13 -9.15
CA ALA A 42 -3.35 -0.69 -8.88
C ALA A 42 -2.94 0.48 -9.80
N ASP A 43 -3.29 0.41 -11.09
CA ASP A 43 -3.02 1.47 -12.06
C ASP A 43 -3.83 2.75 -11.76
N GLU A 44 -5.10 2.62 -11.39
CA GLU A 44 -5.94 3.74 -10.96
C GLU A 44 -5.33 4.46 -9.75
N TYR A 45 -4.99 3.72 -8.70
CA TYR A 45 -4.47 4.32 -7.48
C TYR A 45 -3.05 4.87 -7.66
N LEU A 46 -2.22 4.25 -8.51
CA LEU A 46 -0.92 4.81 -8.89
C LEU A 46 -1.07 6.15 -9.62
N ASN A 47 -2.08 6.28 -10.49
CA ASN A 47 -2.36 7.57 -11.13
C ASN A 47 -2.79 8.63 -10.12
N ILE A 48 -3.63 8.28 -9.14
CA ILE A 48 -4.02 9.17 -8.04
C ILE A 48 -2.78 9.65 -7.26
N VAL A 49 -1.89 8.73 -6.88
CA VAL A 49 -0.66 9.09 -6.16
C VAL A 49 0.23 10.00 -7.02
N GLN A 50 0.31 9.74 -8.33
CA GLN A 50 1.06 10.58 -9.26
C GLN A 50 0.48 11.99 -9.35
N GLU A 51 -0.84 12.14 -9.45
CA GLU A 51 -1.51 13.44 -9.48
C GLU A 51 -1.21 14.29 -8.24
N VAL A 52 -1.13 13.67 -7.06
CA VAL A 52 -0.75 14.35 -5.81
C VAL A 52 0.72 14.79 -5.82
N LEU A 53 1.62 13.91 -6.27
CA LEU A 53 3.05 14.21 -6.34
C LEU A 53 3.34 15.37 -7.32
N ASP A 54 2.64 15.37 -8.47
CA ASP A 54 2.72 16.42 -9.48
C ASP A 54 2.08 17.73 -9.03
N GLY A 55 1.27 17.69 -7.96
CA GLY A 55 0.52 18.84 -7.47
C GLY A 55 -0.72 19.19 -8.31
N SER A 56 -1.20 18.24 -9.13
CA SER A 56 -2.48 18.36 -9.84
C SER A 56 -3.66 18.27 -8.88
N SER A 57 -3.47 17.61 -7.74
CA SER A 57 -4.41 17.52 -6.62
C SER A 57 -3.67 17.73 -5.30
N GLU A 58 -4.28 18.42 -4.34
CA GLU A 58 -3.65 18.70 -3.04
C GLU A 58 -3.59 17.45 -2.15
N GLU A 59 -4.68 16.68 -2.13
CA GLU A 59 -4.81 15.45 -1.36
C GLU A 59 -5.84 14.51 -1.98
N TYR A 60 -5.74 13.21 -1.65
CA TYR A 60 -6.78 12.21 -1.89
C TYR A 60 -6.97 11.33 -0.67
N GLU A 61 -8.17 10.76 -0.59
CA GLU A 61 -8.53 9.71 0.37
C GLU A 61 -8.96 8.47 -0.41
N ILE A 62 -8.34 7.33 -0.09
CA ILE A 62 -8.75 6.03 -0.60
C ILE A 62 -9.12 5.16 0.60
N GLN A 63 -10.40 4.81 0.70
CA GLN A 63 -10.87 3.86 1.68
C GLN A 63 -11.02 2.48 1.03
N LEU A 64 -10.37 1.48 1.63
CA LEU A 64 -10.54 0.07 1.30
C LEU A 64 -11.22 -0.65 2.46
N ASN A 65 -11.06 -1.97 2.58
CA ASN A 65 -11.85 -2.81 3.46
C ASN A 65 -11.76 -2.36 4.92
N THR A 66 -10.54 -2.34 5.47
CA THR A 66 -10.30 -2.01 6.89
C THR A 66 -9.41 -0.80 7.08
N THR A 67 -8.95 -0.17 5.99
CA THR A 67 -7.99 0.93 6.04
C THR A 67 -8.43 2.12 5.20
N ILE A 68 -7.98 3.30 5.61
CA ILE A 68 -8.06 4.54 4.83
C ILE A 68 -6.65 5.07 4.62
N ALA A 69 -6.26 5.32 3.37
CA ALA A 69 -5.05 6.04 3.01
C ALA A 69 -5.36 7.50 2.71
N TYR A 70 -4.74 8.40 3.48
CA TYR A 70 -4.70 9.84 3.22
C TYR A 70 -3.40 10.17 2.49
N ILE A 71 -3.50 10.55 1.22
CA ILE A 71 -2.36 10.75 0.32
C ILE A 71 -2.17 12.26 0.15
N LYS A 72 -1.04 12.79 0.62
CA LYS A 72 -0.62 14.18 0.42
C LYS A 72 0.73 14.21 -0.27
N LYS A 73 1.18 15.37 -0.75
CA LYS A 73 2.43 15.46 -1.52
C LYS A 73 3.66 14.91 -0.78
N ASP A 74 3.82 15.27 0.49
CA ASP A 74 5.02 14.91 1.25
C ASP A 74 4.88 13.57 1.98
N GLN A 75 3.65 13.21 2.37
CA GLN A 75 3.40 12.06 3.24
C GLN A 75 2.06 11.40 2.94
N THR A 76 2.06 10.07 2.96
CA THR A 76 0.85 9.25 3.02
C THR A 76 0.70 8.72 4.45
N VAL A 77 -0.53 8.77 4.96
CA VAL A 77 -0.91 8.20 6.26
C VAL A 77 -2.00 7.17 6.05
N VAL A 78 -1.78 5.95 6.54
CA VAL A 78 -2.81 4.90 6.53
C VAL A 78 -3.33 4.70 7.95
N LYS A 79 -4.67 4.68 8.09
CA LYS A 79 -5.36 4.43 9.35
C LYS A 79 -6.16 3.14 9.25
N HIS A 80 -6.21 2.36 10.33
CA HIS A 80 -7.13 1.24 10.43
C HIS A 80 -8.48 1.71 11.00
N LEU A 81 -9.59 1.25 10.41
CA LEU A 81 -10.95 1.74 10.66
C LEU A 81 -11.59 1.19 11.93
N TYR A 82 -11.14 0.04 12.40
CA TYR A 82 -11.80 -0.74 13.45
C TYR A 82 -10.96 -0.91 14.72
N THR A 83 -9.92 -0.10 14.91
CA THR A 83 -9.19 -0.10 16.18
C THR A 83 -9.74 0.97 17.12
N GLU A 84 -9.65 0.70 18.43
CA GLU A 84 -10.15 1.60 19.47
C GLU A 84 -9.18 2.77 19.79
N SER A 85 -8.00 2.78 19.16
CA SER A 85 -6.96 3.78 19.38
C SER A 85 -6.96 4.82 18.25
N GLU A 86 -7.20 6.09 18.61
CA GLU A 86 -7.11 7.23 17.68
C GLU A 86 -5.70 7.42 17.07
N ASN A 87 -4.69 6.70 17.59
CA ASN A 87 -3.29 6.77 17.17
C ASN A 87 -2.84 5.61 16.26
N ASP A 88 -3.77 4.74 15.86
CA ASP A 88 -3.45 3.56 15.04
C ASP A 88 -3.32 3.98 13.58
N THR A 89 -2.14 4.55 13.30
CA THR A 89 -1.76 5.02 11.97
C THR A 89 -0.34 4.60 11.65
N SER A 90 -0.11 4.28 10.38
CA SER A 90 1.23 4.16 9.80
C SER A 90 1.43 5.34 8.85
N SER A 91 2.67 5.82 8.72
CA SER A 91 2.98 6.88 7.76
C SER A 91 4.31 6.64 7.03
N MET A 92 4.38 7.09 5.78
CA MET A 92 5.62 7.13 5.00
C MET A 92 5.58 8.26 3.97
N GLU A 93 6.73 8.60 3.39
CA GLU A 93 6.77 9.54 2.26
C GLU A 93 5.94 9.02 1.08
N THR A 94 5.27 9.92 0.37
CA THR A 94 4.35 9.53 -0.72
C THR A 94 5.06 8.89 -1.90
N GLU A 95 6.30 9.32 -2.19
CA GLU A 95 7.16 8.65 -3.18
C GLU A 95 7.50 7.21 -2.75
N LYS A 96 7.73 6.99 -1.46
CA LYS A 96 7.95 5.65 -0.90
C LYS A 96 6.71 4.79 -1.02
N PHE A 97 5.53 5.36 -0.77
CA PHE A 97 4.25 4.66 -0.93
C PHE A 97 4.00 4.27 -2.39
N LYS A 98 4.22 5.17 -3.34
CA LYS A 98 4.15 4.88 -4.78
C LYS A 98 5.05 3.71 -5.18
N ASN A 99 6.28 3.69 -4.68
CA ASN A 99 7.24 2.61 -4.97
C ASN A 99 6.76 1.25 -4.41
N LEU A 100 6.19 1.24 -3.22
CA LEU A 100 5.59 0.05 -2.63
C LEU A 100 4.41 -0.46 -3.47
N MET A 101 3.55 0.44 -3.95
CA MET A 101 2.44 0.09 -4.85
C MET A 101 2.93 -0.50 -6.17
N LEU A 102 4.00 0.04 -6.76
CA LEU A 102 4.61 -0.53 -7.97
C LEU A 102 5.14 -1.94 -7.72
N VAL A 103 5.82 -2.15 -6.59
CA VAL A 103 6.30 -3.48 -6.17
C VAL A 103 5.14 -4.46 -6.02
N TRP A 104 4.05 -4.03 -5.38
CA TRP A 104 2.87 -4.88 -5.20
C TRP A 104 2.15 -5.18 -6.51
N ARG A 105 1.97 -4.18 -7.38
CA ARG A 105 1.36 -4.30 -8.70
C ARG A 105 1.98 -5.45 -9.50
N ASP A 106 3.31 -5.55 -9.51
CA ASP A 106 4.05 -6.61 -10.21
C ASP A 106 3.80 -8.02 -9.61
N LYS A 107 3.28 -8.09 -8.38
CA LYS A 107 2.97 -9.32 -7.64
C LYS A 107 1.50 -9.70 -7.63
N ILE A 108 0.57 -8.82 -8.02
CA ILE A 108 -0.88 -9.11 -8.01
C ILE A 108 -1.22 -10.41 -8.75
N LEU A 109 -0.67 -10.61 -9.95
CA LEU A 109 -0.91 -11.83 -10.74
C LEU A 109 -0.28 -13.10 -10.13
N GLN A 110 0.70 -12.95 -9.23
CA GLN A 110 1.34 -14.06 -8.52
C GLN A 110 0.61 -14.39 -7.21
N ARG A 111 -0.20 -13.46 -6.68
CA ARG A 111 -0.92 -13.61 -5.41
C ARG A 111 -1.71 -14.90 -5.32
N TYR A 112 -2.34 -15.30 -6.42
CA TYR A 112 -3.24 -16.45 -6.47
C TYR A 112 -2.62 -17.71 -7.11
N LYS A 113 -1.37 -17.65 -7.56
CA LYS A 113 -0.68 -18.80 -8.18
C LYS A 113 0.09 -19.59 -7.14
N SER A 114 0.17 -20.92 -7.24
CA SER A 114 1.10 -21.72 -6.44
C SER A 114 2.55 -21.55 -6.90
N ASP A 115 3.50 -21.76 -5.98
CA ASP A 115 4.91 -21.96 -6.33
C ASP A 115 5.09 -23.44 -6.69
N ASP A 116 4.72 -23.82 -7.91
CA ASP A 116 5.01 -25.16 -8.46
C ASP A 116 6.49 -25.28 -8.87
#